data_AF-A0A1X2GYT1-F1
#
_entry.id   AF-A0A1X2GYT1-F1
#
_cell.length_a   1.000
_cell.length_b   1.000
_cell.length_c   1.000
_cell.angle_alpha   90.00
_cell.angle_beta   90.00
_cell.angle_gamma   90.00
#
_symmetry.space_group_name_H-M   'P 1'
#
loop_
_entity.id
_entity.type
_entity.pdbx_description
1 polymer ?
#
loop_
_entity_poly.entity_id
_entity_poly.type
_entity_poly.pdbx_seq_one_letter_code
_entity_poly.pdbx_strand_id
1 'polypeptide(L)'
;MQPTTTMRAVHTPLIRFVGSRQALWKSQPPHTGPHPLTPSNLEKHVPKPEPVLAAPAITPASSTTAAGAIEMSQLPARYHRVPLTQAEMEAIELGGADLTY
;
A
#
# COMPACT_ATOMS: atom_id res chain seq x y z
N MET A 1 20.56 -42.30 -17.34
CA MET A 1 19.74 -41.09 -17.54
C MET A 1 20.47 -39.94 -16.87
N GLN A 2 20.85 -38.91 -17.62
CA GLN A 2 21.57 -37.75 -17.09
C GLN A 2 20.55 -36.72 -16.55
N PRO A 3 20.67 -36.20 -15.33
CA PRO A 3 19.78 -35.17 -14.82
C PRO A 3 20.16 -33.81 -15.42
N THR A 4 19.24 -33.26 -16.21
CA THR A 4 19.33 -31.92 -16.80
C THR A 4 19.40 -30.87 -15.70
N THR A 5 20.49 -30.08 -15.67
CA THR A 5 20.65 -28.97 -14.73
C THR A 5 19.87 -27.77 -15.26
N THR A 6 18.68 -27.55 -14.70
CA THR A 6 17.90 -26.31 -14.92
C THR A 6 18.56 -25.16 -14.17
N MET A 7 18.84 -24.06 -14.88
CA MET A 7 19.41 -22.83 -14.31
C MET A 7 18.52 -22.30 -13.17
N ARG A 8 19.08 -22.21 -11.95
CA ARG A 8 18.38 -21.67 -10.78
C ARG A 8 18.57 -20.16 -10.68
N ALA A 9 17.45 -19.46 -10.93
CA ALA A 9 17.00 -18.15 -10.49
C ALA A 9 17.99 -17.18 -9.81
N VAL A 10 18.00 -15.94 -10.32
CA VAL A 10 18.73 -14.73 -9.88
C VAL A 10 18.40 -14.26 -8.45
N HIS A 11 17.38 -14.83 -7.80
CA HIS A 11 16.98 -14.48 -6.42
C HIS A 11 17.08 -15.68 -5.47
N THR A 12 18.31 -16.06 -5.11
CA THR A 12 18.54 -17.01 -4.03
C THR A 12 18.44 -16.30 -2.67
N PRO A 13 17.50 -16.68 -1.78
CA PRO A 13 17.41 -16.04 -0.47
C PRO A 13 18.64 -16.41 0.38
N LEU A 14 19.26 -15.40 0.99
CA LEU A 14 20.43 -15.53 1.86
C LEU A 14 20.18 -16.43 3.08
N ILE A 15 18.93 -16.50 3.56
CA ILE A 15 18.54 -17.34 4.69
C ILE A 15 17.61 -18.45 4.20
N ARG A 16 18.07 -19.68 4.37
CA ARG A 16 17.31 -20.91 4.09
C ARG A 16 16.71 -21.41 5.39
N PHE A 17 15.40 -21.44 5.47
CA PHE A 17 14.71 -22.06 6.62
C PHE A 17 14.74 -23.57 6.43
N VAL A 18 15.29 -24.29 7.41
CA VAL A 18 15.20 -25.75 7.48
C VAL A 18 13.88 -26.08 8.15
N GLY A 19 12.90 -26.55 7.37
CA GLY A 19 11.55 -26.91 7.87
C GLY A 19 10.46 -25.89 7.57
N SER A 20 9.23 -26.15 8.07
CA SER A 20 8.07 -25.30 7.78
C SER A 20 8.14 -23.98 8.57
N ARG A 21 8.00 -22.85 7.85
CA ARG A 21 7.87 -21.52 8.47
C ARG A 21 6.64 -21.40 9.36
N GLN A 22 5.72 -22.36 9.25
CA GLN A 22 4.53 -22.44 10.07
C GLN A 22 4.79 -22.85 11.53
N ALA A 23 6.01 -23.14 11.96
CA ALA A 23 6.29 -23.28 13.39
C ALA A 23 6.62 -21.94 14.06
N LEU A 24 7.19 -20.98 13.31
CA LEU A 24 7.77 -19.74 13.85
C LEU A 24 6.72 -18.75 14.36
N TRP A 25 5.56 -18.69 13.70
CA TRP A 25 4.43 -17.85 14.07
C TRP A 25 3.59 -18.39 15.25
N LYS A 26 3.86 -19.61 15.75
CA LYS A 26 3.09 -20.20 16.87
C LYS A 26 3.44 -19.62 18.24
N SER A 27 4.64 -19.06 18.40
CA SER A 27 5.08 -18.48 19.68
C SER A 27 4.50 -17.09 19.93
N GLN A 28 3.90 -16.45 18.92
CA GLN A 28 3.29 -15.14 19.05
C GLN A 28 1.79 -15.27 18.82
N PRO A 29 0.96 -15.24 19.88
CA PRO A 29 -0.48 -15.22 19.72
C PRO A 29 -0.88 -14.03 18.83
N PRO A 30 -1.76 -14.23 17.82
CA PRO A 30 -2.38 -13.10 17.16
C PRO A 30 -3.18 -12.34 18.21
N HIS A 31 -2.79 -11.10 18.50
CA HIS A 31 -3.57 -10.24 19.38
C HIS A 31 -4.74 -9.66 18.57
N THR A 32 -5.94 -9.75 19.13
CA THR A 32 -7.13 -9.09 18.60
C THR A 32 -7.37 -7.82 19.41
N GLY A 33 -7.32 -6.66 18.76
CA GLY A 33 -7.49 -5.36 19.41
C GLY A 33 -6.23 -4.50 19.37
N PRO A 34 -6.20 -3.38 20.11
CA PRO A 34 -5.06 -2.48 20.15
C PRO A 34 -3.78 -3.22 20.56
N HIS A 35 -2.67 -2.94 19.87
CA HIS A 35 -1.36 -3.51 20.21
C HIS A 35 -1.01 -3.15 21.67
N PRO A 36 -0.41 -4.06 22.47
CA PRO A 36 -0.09 -3.78 23.88
C PRO A 36 0.83 -2.56 24.09
N LEU A 37 1.58 -2.16 23.06
CA LEU A 37 2.42 -0.94 23.05
C LEU A 37 1.70 0.31 22.51
N THR A 38 0.39 0.28 22.26
CA THR A 38 -0.32 1.51 21.89
C THR A 38 -0.30 2.47 23.08
N PRO A 39 0.24 3.69 22.91
CA PRO A 39 0.25 4.65 24.01
C PRO A 39 -1.19 5.05 24.37
N SER A 40 -1.47 5.12 25.67
CA SER A 40 -2.80 5.35 26.24
C SER A 40 -3.45 6.69 25.86
N ASN A 41 -2.68 7.64 25.33
CA ASN A 41 -3.18 8.96 24.91
C ASN A 41 -3.63 9.01 23.43
N LEU A 42 -3.65 7.89 22.69
CA LEU A 42 -4.06 7.91 21.28
C LEU A 42 -5.46 8.47 21.06
N GLU A 43 -6.40 8.17 21.96
CA GLU A 43 -7.81 8.60 21.84
C GLU A 43 -7.99 10.11 21.99
N LYS A 44 -7.02 10.83 22.58
CA LYS A 44 -7.10 12.28 22.78
C LYS A 44 -6.65 13.06 21.55
N HIS A 45 -5.85 12.46 20.68
CA HIS A 45 -5.20 13.14 19.56
C HIS A 45 -5.56 12.56 18.18
N VAL A 46 -6.19 11.38 18.15
CA VAL A 46 -6.61 10.75 16.89
C VAL A 46 -8.14 10.70 16.85
N PRO A 47 -8.80 11.30 15.85
CA PRO A 47 -10.23 11.18 15.65
C PRO A 47 -10.62 9.71 15.52
N LYS A 48 -11.54 9.23 16.37
CA LYS A 48 -12.09 7.88 16.26
C LYS A 48 -12.99 7.86 15.02
N PRO A 49 -12.79 6.94 14.06
CA PRO A 49 -13.70 6.83 12.93
C PRO A 49 -15.06 6.39 13.47
N GLU A 50 -16.06 7.26 13.38
CA GLU A 50 -17.44 6.90 13.67
C GLU A 50 -17.91 5.85 12.65
N PRO A 51 -18.68 4.83 13.07
CA PRO A 51 -19.21 3.84 12.14
C PRO A 51 -20.25 4.52 11.26
N VAL A 52 -19.83 4.92 10.05
CA VAL A 52 -20.76 5.35 9.01
C VAL A 52 -21.62 4.14 8.66
N LEU A 53 -22.90 4.18 9.06
CA LEU A 53 -23.91 3.24 8.60
C LEU A 53 -23.86 3.21 7.07
N ALA A 54 -23.76 2.00 6.50
CA ALA A 54 -23.64 1.77 5.08
C ALA A 54 -24.67 2.59 4.27
N ALA A 55 -24.18 3.58 3.54
CA ALA A 55 -24.98 4.39 2.61
C ALA A 55 -24.57 4.07 1.15
N PRO A 56 -25.51 4.12 0.20
CA PRO A 56 -25.37 3.52 -1.12
C PRO A 56 -24.53 4.37 -2.08
N ALA A 57 -24.03 3.68 -3.11
CA ALA A 57 -23.44 4.13 -4.38
C ALA A 57 -23.17 5.65 -4.57
N ILE A 58 -21.87 5.95 -4.69
CA ILE A 58 -21.22 7.02 -5.46
C ILE A 58 -22.15 7.81 -6.41
N THR A 59 -22.50 9.03 -5.99
CA THR A 59 -22.75 10.17 -6.87
C THR A 59 -21.73 11.26 -6.50
N PRO A 60 -21.17 12.03 -7.45
CA PRO A 60 -20.22 13.09 -7.13
C PRO A 60 -21.00 14.28 -6.55
N ALA A 61 -21.30 14.21 -5.26
CA ALA A 61 -21.87 15.33 -4.52
C ALA A 61 -20.77 16.37 -4.28
N SER A 62 -21.02 17.59 -4.75
CA SER A 62 -20.24 18.78 -4.46
C SER A 62 -20.04 18.91 -2.95
N SER A 63 -18.80 18.75 -2.47
CA SER A 63 -18.44 18.90 -1.07
C SER A 63 -18.51 20.38 -0.69
N THR A 64 -19.57 20.76 0.03
CA THR A 64 -19.58 22.02 0.78
C THR A 64 -18.49 21.91 1.85
N THR A 65 -17.41 22.66 1.66
CA THR A 65 -16.21 22.71 2.50
C THR A 65 -16.54 22.85 3.98
N ALA A 66 -16.29 21.78 4.75
CA ALA A 66 -16.07 21.90 6.19
C ALA A 66 -14.82 22.77 6.41
N ALA A 67 -14.84 23.65 7.42
CA ALA A 67 -13.88 24.74 7.67
C ALA A 67 -12.41 24.32 7.94
N GLY A 68 -12.02 23.08 7.64
CA GLY A 68 -10.65 22.58 7.73
C GLY A 68 -10.23 21.62 6.61
N ALA A 69 -11.09 21.37 5.61
CA ALA A 69 -10.73 20.55 4.46
C ALA A 69 -10.16 21.43 3.35
N ILE A 70 -8.89 21.22 3.00
CA ILE A 70 -8.27 21.86 1.84
C ILE A 70 -8.59 21.01 0.62
N GLU A 71 -9.36 21.57 -0.31
CA GLU A 71 -9.64 20.91 -1.59
C GLU A 71 -8.38 20.84 -2.44
N MET A 72 -8.22 19.77 -3.22
CA MET A 72 -7.04 19.56 -4.07
C MET A 72 -6.83 20.73 -5.05
N SER A 73 -7.91 21.37 -5.51
CA SER A 73 -7.91 22.57 -6.36
C SER A 73 -7.25 23.80 -5.71
N GLN A 74 -7.21 23.86 -4.38
CA GLN A 74 -6.65 24.97 -3.61
C GLN A 74 -5.14 24.80 -3.35
N LEU A 75 -4.57 23.62 -3.62
CA LEU A 75 -3.15 23.37 -3.43
C LEU A 75 -2.31 23.99 -4.57
N PRO A 76 -1.08 24.45 -4.31
CA PRO A 76 -0.16 24.91 -5.34
C PRO A 76 0.13 23.85 -6.41
N ALA A 77 0.38 24.27 -7.66
CA ALA A 77 0.60 23.42 -8.84
C ALA A 77 1.58 22.25 -8.61
N ARG A 78 2.63 22.45 -7.80
CA ARG A 78 3.62 21.43 -7.42
C ARG A 78 3.04 20.19 -6.72
N TYR A 79 1.85 20.30 -6.14
CA TYR A 79 1.15 19.19 -5.47
C TYR A 79 0.11 18.53 -6.36
N HIS A 80 -0.19 19.11 -7.52
CA HIS A 80 -1.07 18.49 -8.49
C HIS A 80 -0.33 17.36 -9.20
N ARG A 81 -1.07 16.29 -9.52
CA ARG A 81 -0.53 15.23 -10.36
C ARG A 81 -0.36 15.78 -11.77
N VAL A 82 0.83 15.60 -12.32
CA VAL A 82 1.10 15.90 -13.73
C VAL A 82 0.32 14.90 -14.58
N PRO A 83 -0.48 15.34 -15.57
CA PRO A 83 -1.13 14.41 -16.49
C PRO A 83 -0.07 13.70 -17.32
N LEU A 84 -0.23 12.39 -17.47
CA LEU A 84 0.70 11.56 -18.24
C LEU A 84 0.63 11.95 -19.72
N THR A 85 1.80 12.14 -20.34
CA THR A 85 1.90 12.45 -21.77
C THR A 85 1.70 11.19 -22.62
N GLN A 86 1.35 11.35 -23.90
CA GLN A 86 1.15 10.22 -24.83
C GLN A 86 2.41 9.34 -24.95
N ALA A 87 3.59 9.95 -24.99
CA ALA A 87 4.85 9.21 -25.06
C ALA A 87 5.12 8.40 -23.78
N GLU A 88 4.77 8.94 -22.61
CA GLU A 88 4.89 8.22 -21.33
C GLU A 88 3.88 7.07 -21.22
N MET A 89 2.66 7.27 -21.73
CA MET A 89 1.65 6.19 -21.83
C MET A 89 2.16 5.04 -22.69
N GLU A 90 2.65 5.35 -23.89
CA GLU A 90 3.21 4.34 -24.79
C GLU A 90 4.41 3.63 -24.17
N ALA A 91 5.31 4.36 -23.49
CA ALA A 91 6.45 3.76 -22.80
C ALA A 91 6.02 2.78 -21.69
N ILE A 92 4.95 3.09 -20.95
CA ILE A 92 4.40 2.19 -19.93
C ILE A 92 3.78 0.95 -20.59
N GLU A 93 3.02 1.13 -21.68
CA GLU A 93 2.39 0.04 -22.44
C GLU A 93 3.41 -0.89 -23.11
N LEU A 94 4.53 -0.33 -23.57
CA LEU A 94 5.67 -1.03 -24.14
C LEU A 94 6.56 -1.71 -23.07
N GLY A 95 6.20 -1.59 -21.79
CA GLY A 95 6.90 -2.25 -20.68
C GLY A 95 8.19 -1.53 -20.27
N GLY A 96 8.17 -0.20 -20.22
CA GLY A 96 9.28 0.75 -20.01
C GLY A 96 10.12 0.61 -18.72
N ALA A 97 10.14 -0.55 -18.09
CA ALA A 97 11.02 -0.92 -16.99
C ALA A 97 12.36 -1.54 -17.45
N ASP A 98 12.58 -1.79 -18.74
CA ASP A 98 13.76 -2.54 -19.22
C ASP A 98 14.89 -1.68 -19.82
N LEU A 99 14.73 -0.35 -19.93
CA LEU A 99 15.84 0.56 -20.28
C LEU A 99 16.55 1.05 -19.02
N THR A 100 17.48 0.24 -18.53
CA THR A 100 18.57 0.73 -17.67
C THR A 100 19.80 0.94 -18.56
N TYR A 101 20.30 2.17 -18.61
CA TYR A 101 21.45 2.61 -19.42
C TYR A 101 22.77 2.47 -18.64
#